data_AF-A0A3R9PGX4-F1
#
_entry.id   AF-A0A3R9PGX4-F1
#
_cell.length_a   1.000
_cell.length_b   1.000
_cell.length_c   1.000
_cell.angle_alpha   90.00
_cell.angle_beta   90.00
_cell.angle_gamma   90.00
#
_symmetry.space_group_name_H-M   'P 1'
#
loop_
_entity.id
_entity.type
_entity.pdbx_description
1 polymer ?
#
loop_
_entity_poly.entity_id
_entity_poly.type
_entity_poly.pdbx_seq_one_letter_code
_entity_poly.pdbx_strand_id
1 'polypeptide(L)' 'MVGIIICQSCNRELDHFDGEKITTLYASSCKQCEKKKEAEN' A
#
# COMPACT_ATOMS: atom_id res chain seq x y z
N MET A 1 -11.31 13.42 -6.98
CA MET A 1 -11.19 13.23 -5.50
C MET A 1 -10.03 12.29 -5.27
N VAL A 2 -9.26 12.43 -4.20
CA VAL A 2 -8.06 11.59 -4.03
C VAL A 2 -8.40 10.30 -3.30
N GLY A 3 -8.09 9.17 -3.93
CA GLY A 3 -8.01 7.86 -3.30
C GLY A 3 -6.60 7.55 -2.82
N ILE A 4 -6.48 6.74 -1.78
CA ILE A 4 -5.20 6.37 -1.16
C ILE A 4 -5.02 4.86 -1.24
N ILE A 5 -3.80 4.43 -1.55
CA ILE A 5 -3.39 3.02 -1.48
C ILE A 5 -2.52 2.84 -0.25
N ILE A 6 -2.89 1.92 0.64
CA ILE A 6 -2.18 1.62 1.89
C ILE A 6 -1.74 0.15 1.87
N CYS A 7 -0.54 -0.14 2.38
CA CYS A 7 -0.11 -1.52 2.57
C CYS A 7 -0.82 -2.14 3.78
N GLN A 8 -1.49 -3.29 3.58
CA GLN A 8 -2.17 -4.00 4.64
C GLN A 8 -1.20 -4.58 5.70
N SER A 9 0.06 -4.83 5.33
CA SER A 9 1.04 -5.45 6.24
C SER A 9 1.75 -4.46 7.16
N CYS A 10 2.01 -3.23 6.70
CA CYS A 10 2.79 -2.23 7.46
C CYS A 10 2.06 -0.89 7.64
N ASN A 11 0.80 -0.82 7.20
CA ASN A 11 -0.08 0.35 7.28
C ASN A 11 0.55 1.64 6.73
N ARG A 12 1.44 1.50 5.75
CA ARG A 12 2.15 2.60 5.10
C ARG A 12 1.39 3.01 3.85
N GLU A 13 1.23 4.32 3.66
CA GLU A 13 0.75 4.88 2.40
C GLU A 13 1.75 4.55 1.27
N LEU A 14 1.21 3.96 0.22
CA LEU A 14 1.97 3.51 -0.95
C LEU A 14 1.85 4.50 -2.09
N ASP A 15 0.63 4.97 -2.36
CA ASP A 15 0.36 5.83 -3.50
C ASP A 15 -0.99 6.57 -3.37
N HIS A 16 -1.19 7.58 -4.19
CA HIS A 16 -2.41 8.39 -4.27
C HIS A 16 -2.90 8.41 -5.72
N PHE A 17 -4.18 8.13 -5.94
CA PHE A 17 -4.78 8.15 -7.27
C PHE A 17 -5.96 9.11 -7.32
N ASP A 18 -6.21 9.74 -8.47
CA ASP A 18 -7.45 10.50 -8.65
C ASP A 18 -8.58 9.53 -9.01
N GLY A 19 -9.68 9.65 -8.27
CA GLY A 19 -10.89 8.88 -8.47
C GLY A 19 -12.12 9.74 -8.26
N GLU A 20 -13.28 9.22 -8.64
CA GLU A 20 -14.54 9.95 -8.54
C GLU A 20 -15.03 10.07 -7.07
N LYS A 21 -14.58 9.17 -6.18
CA LYS A 21 -14.95 9.13 -4.75
C LYS A 21 -13.72 8.89 -3.87
N ILE A 22 -13.73 9.42 -2.65
CA ILE A 22 -12.75 9.07 -1.62
C ILE A 22 -12.81 7.56 -1.38
N THR A 23 -11.71 6.87 -1.69
CA THR A 23 -11.61 5.42 -1.57
C THR A 23 -10.24 5.06 -1.02
N THR A 24 -10.20 4.18 -0.02
CA THR A 24 -8.95 3.63 0.51
C THR A 24 -8.81 2.20 0.03
N LEU A 25 -7.77 1.94 -0.75
CA LEU A 25 -7.42 0.60 -1.23
C LEU A 25 -6.32 0.02 -0.36
N TYR A 26 -6.42 -1.28 -0.06
CA TYR A 26 -5.41 -1.99 0.72
C TYR A 26 -4.66 -2.97 -0.18
N ALA A 27 -3.35 -2.76 -0.29
CA ALA A 27 -2.46 -3.66 -1.03
C ALA A 27 -1.95 -4.77 -0.11
N SER A 28 -2.00 -6.02 -0.58
CA SER A 28 -1.58 -7.21 0.17
C SER A 28 -0.09 -7.22 0.52
N SER A 29 0.75 -6.56 -0.28
CA SER A 29 2.18 -6.41 -0.05
C SER A 29 2.68 -5.07 -0.56
N CYS A 30 3.86 -4.65 -0.10
CA CYS A 30 4.61 -3.53 -0.67
C CYS A 30 6.08 -3.90 -0.76
N LYS A 31 6.83 -3.20 -1.62
CA LYS A 31 8.28 -3.43 -1.82
C LYS A 31 9.09 -3.47 -0.52
N GLN A 32 8.66 -2.71 0.49
CA GLN A 32 9.33 -2.67 1.79
C GLN A 32 9.09 -3.96 2.60
N CYS A 33 7.85 -4.48 2.58
CA CYS A 33 7.50 -5.76 3.18
C CYS A 33 8.07 -6.94 2.41
N GLU A 34 8.14 -6.86 1.08
CA GLU A 34 8.74 -7.89 0.23
C GLU A 34 10.25 -8.00 0.50
N LYS A 35 10.96 -6.87 0.60
CA LYS A 35 12.38 -6.86 0.99
C LYS A 35 12.65 -7.43 2.38
N LYS A 36 11.73 -7.23 3.34
CA LYS A 36 11.87 -7.84 4.68
C LYS A 36 11.76 -9.37 4.60
N LYS A 37 10.80 -9.88 3.84
CA LYS A 37 10.63 -11.33 3.66
C LYS A 37 11.82 -12.00 2.99
N GLU A 38 12.50 -11.29 2.08
CA GLU A 38 13.65 -11.83 1.36
C GLU A 38 14.95 -11.80 2.18
N ALA A 39 15.04 -10.95 3.21
CA ALA A 39 16.20 -10.85 4.09
C ALA A 39 16.18 -11.84 5.28
N GLU A 40 15.08 -12.59 5.47
CA GLU A 40 14.91 -13.59 6.52
C GLU A 40 15.16 -15.04 6.02
N ASN A 41 15.90 -15.20 4.92
CA ASN A 41 16.29 -16.52 4.38
C ASN A 41 17.80 -16.65 4.18
#